data_AF-A0A9W7BV55-F1
#
_entry.id   AF-A0A9W7BV55-F1
#
_cell.length_a   1.000
_cell.length_b   1.000
_cell.length_c   1.000
_cell.angle_alpha   90.00
_cell.angle_beta   90.00
_cell.angle_gamma   90.00
#
_symmetry.space_group_name_H-M   'P 1'
#
loop_
_entity.id
_entity.type
_entity.pdbx_description
1 polymer ?
#
loop_
_entity_poly.entity_id
_entity_poly.type
_entity_poly.pdbx_seq_one_letter_code
_entity_poly.pdbx_strand_id
1 'polypeptide(L)'
;MAALLPPSSALPPATTDHPPPFIDLTHHVSQDDLDKLDICVMECLKNRLAIDVETSKFTAENMVHADALEFCDRDTSTWCFSDVFVPYSGKDDFRQCRGHRGDARTWRPNKNAFEIPGVMEFVRSLPFFASTGKCALIFNKIGDEGVEHADHELDDLVSEFVWIRTKSSNKQFYVVDNQTGEKCFVPSSGARVGWFDDHLRHNISPVTANEEGGGCWSLRIDGRFNEKFRKIIETKGFFGAQQVPQEGDEGRGLRGVLAAQQDGPTFLQRENEYISDEEEEYSSEEETNN
;
A
#
# COMPACT_ATOMS: atom_id res chain seq x y z
N MET A 1 8.98 -46.40 5.59
CA MET A 1 8.61 -46.01 4.22
C MET A 1 8.13 -44.57 4.28
N ALA A 2 8.99 -43.61 3.94
CA ALA A 2 8.62 -42.20 3.88
C ALA A 2 7.96 -41.93 2.52
N ALA A 3 6.73 -41.42 2.54
CA ALA A 3 6.01 -41.04 1.34
C ALA A 3 6.65 -39.75 0.78
N LEU A 4 7.23 -39.85 -0.42
CA LEU A 4 7.72 -38.72 -1.19
C LEU A 4 6.52 -37.86 -1.60
N LEU A 5 6.46 -36.62 -1.11
CA LEU A 5 5.50 -35.63 -1.60
C LEU A 5 5.81 -35.34 -3.09
N PRO A 6 4.78 -35.17 -3.93
CA PRO A 6 4.98 -34.86 -5.34
C PRO A 6 5.63 -33.48 -5.49
N PRO A 7 6.49 -33.30 -6.52
CA PRO A 7 7.10 -32.01 -6.80
C PRO A 7 6.02 -30.98 -7.10
N SER A 8 6.13 -29.82 -6.44
CA SER A 8 5.32 -28.63 -6.67
C SER A 8 5.30 -28.34 -8.18
N SER A 9 4.15 -28.52 -8.81
CA SER A 9 3.98 -28.18 -10.23
C SER A 9 4.22 -26.69 -10.40
N ALA A 10 5.28 -26.34 -11.13
CA ALA A 10 5.48 -24.97 -11.58
C ALA A 10 4.23 -24.54 -12.34
N LEU A 11 3.58 -23.47 -11.86
CA LEU A 11 2.44 -22.88 -12.55
C LEU A 11 2.84 -22.56 -13.99
N PRO A 12 2.02 -22.92 -14.99
CA PRO A 12 2.30 -22.58 -16.38
C PRO A 12 2.39 -21.05 -16.52
N PRO A 13 3.28 -20.54 -17.40
CA PRO A 13 3.34 -19.10 -17.65
C PRO A 13 2.01 -18.66 -18.28
N ALA A 14 1.25 -17.85 -17.55
CA ALA A 14 0.05 -17.21 -18.07
C ALA A 14 0.44 -16.36 -19.28
N THR A 15 0.00 -16.79 -20.46
CA THR A 15 0.08 -16.02 -21.70
C THR A 15 -1.19 -15.19 -21.79
N THR A 16 -1.36 -14.26 -20.85
CA THR A 16 -2.45 -13.29 -20.94
C THR A 16 -1.99 -12.18 -21.87
N ASP A 17 -2.72 -11.96 -22.97
CA ASP A 17 -2.58 -10.77 -23.82
C ASP A 17 -2.85 -9.46 -23.04
N HIS A 18 -3.30 -9.58 -21.79
CA HIS A 18 -3.54 -8.50 -20.85
C HIS A 18 -2.32 -8.29 -19.93
N PRO A 19 -1.81 -7.05 -19.82
CA PRO A 19 -0.75 -6.73 -18.87
C PRO A 19 -1.25 -6.89 -17.43
N PRO A 20 -0.36 -7.20 -16.46
CA PRO A 20 -0.76 -7.35 -15.08
C PRO A 20 -1.35 -6.04 -14.50
N PRO A 21 -2.26 -6.11 -13.52
CA PRO A 21 -2.91 -4.96 -12.90
C PRO A 21 -2.00 -4.18 -11.93
N PHE A 22 -0.70 -4.15 -12.20
CA PHE A 22 0.31 -3.40 -11.46
C PHE A 22 1.43 -2.97 -12.40
N ILE A 23 2.12 -1.89 -12.05
CA ILE A 23 3.26 -1.35 -12.79
C ILE A 23 4.56 -1.77 -12.11
N ASP A 24 5.44 -2.44 -12.84
CA ASP A 24 6.80 -2.72 -12.38
C ASP A 24 7.70 -1.47 -12.54
N LEU A 25 8.11 -0.93 -11.40
CA LEU A 25 8.98 0.24 -11.27
C LEU A 25 10.41 -0.13 -10.84
N THR A 26 10.75 -1.42 -10.78
CA THR A 26 12.04 -1.92 -10.25
C THR A 26 13.23 -1.32 -11.00
N HIS A 27 13.13 -1.18 -12.32
CA HIS A 27 14.18 -0.63 -13.18
C HIS A 27 14.43 0.87 -12.98
N HIS A 28 13.60 1.57 -12.20
CA HIS A 28 13.80 2.97 -11.83
C HIS A 28 14.61 3.14 -10.54
N VAL A 29 14.89 2.05 -9.81
CA VAL A 29 15.64 2.09 -8.55
C VAL A 29 16.99 1.41 -8.75
N SER A 30 18.04 1.97 -8.15
CA SER A 30 19.38 1.38 -8.19
C SER A 30 19.39 0.02 -7.48
N GLN A 31 20.00 -0.98 -8.11
CA GLN A 31 20.17 -2.30 -7.48
C GLN A 31 21.01 -2.20 -6.20
N ASP A 32 22.02 -1.33 -6.18
CA ASP A 32 22.85 -1.10 -5.00
C ASP A 32 22.03 -0.54 -3.83
N ASP A 33 21.05 0.32 -4.11
CA ASP A 33 20.18 0.89 -3.07
C ASP A 33 19.17 -0.14 -2.56
N LEU A 34 18.63 -0.99 -3.44
CA LEU A 34 17.79 -2.12 -3.06
C LEU A 34 18.57 -3.15 -2.19
N ASP A 35 19.84 -3.39 -2.51
CA ASP A 35 20.69 -4.29 -1.74
C ASP A 35 21.04 -3.71 -0.36
N LYS A 36 21.33 -2.41 -0.27
CA LYS A 36 21.53 -1.73 1.03
C LYS A 36 20.25 -1.75 1.87
N LEU A 37 19.10 -1.50 1.26
CA LEU A 37 17.80 -1.58 1.95
C LEU A 37 17.57 -2.99 2.50
N ASP A 38 17.83 -4.03 1.70
CA ASP A 38 17.67 -5.42 2.11
C ASP A 38 18.53 -5.77 3.33
N ILE A 39 19.82 -5.38 3.32
CA ILE A 39 20.72 -5.56 4.47
C ILE A 39 20.17 -4.83 5.71
N CYS A 40 19.79 -3.57 5.55
CA CYS A 40 19.27 -2.74 6.65
C CYS A 40 18.00 -3.35 7.27
N VAL A 41 17.05 -3.79 6.44
CA VAL A 41 15.81 -4.43 6.91
C VAL A 41 16.11 -5.77 7.59
N MET A 42 17.01 -6.58 7.03
CA MET A 42 17.40 -7.86 7.62
C MET A 42 18.08 -7.71 8.97
N GLU A 43 18.98 -6.74 9.13
CA GLU A 43 19.61 -6.42 10.41
C GLU A 43 18.58 -5.93 11.44
N CYS A 44 17.67 -5.04 11.01
CA CYS A 44 16.55 -4.60 11.84
C CYS A 44 15.72 -5.79 12.32
N LEU A 45 15.35 -6.72 11.43
CA LEU A 45 14.55 -7.90 11.77
C LEU A 45 15.28 -8.86 12.73
N LYS A 46 16.57 -9.10 12.51
CA LYS A 46 17.40 -9.94 13.39
C LYS A 46 17.49 -9.35 14.80
N ASN A 47 17.68 -8.04 14.90
CA ASN A 47 17.79 -7.34 16.19
C ASN A 47 16.43 -7.18 16.88
N ARG A 48 15.33 -7.08 16.13
CA ARG A 48 13.96 -6.96 16.66
C ARG A 48 13.45 -8.20 17.36
N LEU A 49 13.90 -9.40 16.97
CA LEU A 49 13.62 -10.61 17.76
C LEU A 49 14.18 -10.50 19.20
N ALA A 50 14.98 -9.47 19.51
CA ALA A 50 15.53 -9.22 20.84
C ALA A 50 14.98 -7.97 21.56
N ILE A 51 14.15 -7.13 20.94
CA ILE A 51 13.68 -5.85 21.53
C ILE A 51 12.17 -5.67 21.30
N ASP A 52 11.46 -5.31 22.37
CA ASP A 52 10.02 -4.97 22.37
C ASP A 52 9.79 -3.64 21.63
N VAL A 53 9.71 -3.70 20.29
CA VAL A 53 9.42 -2.52 19.48
C VAL A 53 7.93 -2.40 19.23
N GLU A 54 7.40 -1.21 19.47
CA GLU A 54 6.01 -0.86 19.20
C GLU A 54 5.71 -1.08 17.71
N THR A 55 4.76 -1.99 17.45
CA THR A 55 4.20 -2.23 16.13
C THR A 55 2.73 -1.85 16.14
N SER A 56 2.29 -1.22 15.05
CA SER A 56 0.87 -0.98 14.82
C SER A 56 0.25 -2.21 14.16
N LYS A 57 -0.98 -2.56 14.53
CA LYS A 57 -1.75 -3.58 13.81
C LYS A 57 -2.35 -2.96 12.55
N PHE A 58 -2.07 -3.58 11.40
CA PHE A 58 -2.78 -3.30 10.16
C PHE A 58 -4.04 -4.17 10.14
N THR A 59 -5.21 -3.54 10.20
CA THR A 59 -6.49 -4.24 10.14
C THR A 59 -7.13 -4.07 8.77
N ALA A 60 -7.70 -5.14 8.23
CA ALA A 60 -8.55 -5.12 7.04
C ALA A 60 -9.79 -5.97 7.36
N GLU A 61 -10.99 -5.49 6.99
CA GLU A 61 -12.26 -6.19 7.26
C GLU A 61 -12.42 -6.61 8.74
N ASN A 62 -12.06 -5.73 9.67
CA ASN A 62 -12.06 -5.98 11.13
C ASN A 62 -11.14 -7.14 11.59
N MET A 63 -10.29 -7.68 10.73
CA MET A 63 -9.29 -8.69 11.05
C MET A 63 -7.89 -8.10 11.06
N VAL A 64 -7.04 -8.58 11.98
CA VAL A 64 -5.60 -8.24 11.96
C VAL A 64 -4.97 -8.89 10.74
N HIS A 65 -4.57 -8.07 9.78
CA HIS A 65 -3.99 -8.48 8.51
C HIS A 65 -2.46 -8.58 8.58
N ALA A 66 -1.82 -7.65 9.28
CA ALA A 66 -0.37 -7.56 9.38
C ALA A 66 0.07 -6.80 10.63
N ASP A 67 1.34 -6.97 11.00
CA ASP A 67 2.03 -6.02 11.87
C ASP A 67 2.73 -4.99 10.99
N ALA A 68 2.78 -3.74 11.43
CA ALA A 68 3.51 -2.70 10.72
C ALA A 68 4.43 -1.95 11.67
N LEU A 69 5.60 -1.62 11.13
CA LEU A 69 6.51 -0.66 11.70
C LEU A 69 6.35 0.64 10.93
N GLU A 70 5.73 1.64 11.57
CA GLU A 70 5.61 2.96 10.99
C GLU A 70 6.87 3.78 11.28
N PHE A 71 7.34 4.50 10.26
CA PHE A 71 8.47 5.42 10.36
C PHE A 71 8.03 6.87 10.49
N CYS A 72 6.74 7.15 10.36
CA CYS A 72 6.18 8.47 10.47
C CYS A 72 4.92 8.44 11.33
N ASP A 73 4.75 9.44 12.20
CA ASP A 73 3.50 9.63 12.94
C ASP A 73 2.73 10.81 12.36
N ARG A 74 1.40 10.71 12.39
CA ARG A 74 0.49 11.82 12.07
C ARG A 74 0.49 12.86 13.20
N ASP A 75 0.42 12.38 14.44
CA ASP A 75 0.18 13.19 15.64
C ASP A 75 1.40 14.02 16.05
N THR A 76 2.53 13.87 15.37
CA THR A 76 3.69 14.75 15.56
C THR A 76 3.70 15.92 14.56
N SER A 77 2.70 16.02 13.69
CA SER A 77 2.57 17.13 12.78
C SER A 77 1.94 18.36 13.44
N THR A 78 2.56 19.51 13.20
CA THR A 78 1.96 20.80 13.58
C THR A 78 0.62 21.04 12.86
N TRP A 79 0.39 20.40 11.70
CA TRP A 79 -0.85 20.48 10.92
C TRP A 79 -2.04 19.84 11.64
N CYS A 80 -1.87 18.68 12.28
CA CYS A 80 -2.93 18.06 13.06
C CYS A 80 -3.30 18.85 14.32
N PHE A 81 -2.41 19.71 14.83
CA PHE A 81 -2.67 20.57 15.98
C PHE A 81 -3.05 22.02 15.63
N SER A 82 -3.07 22.42 14.36
CA SER A 82 -3.26 23.84 13.94
C SER A 82 -4.53 24.12 13.14
N ASP A 83 -5.67 23.52 13.53
CA ASP A 83 -7.02 23.81 13.00
C ASP A 83 -7.28 23.44 11.53
N VAL A 84 -6.29 23.01 10.74
CA VAL A 84 -6.47 22.66 9.32
C VAL A 84 -7.06 21.26 9.13
N PHE A 85 -6.82 20.36 10.10
CA PHE A 85 -7.27 18.96 10.06
C PHE A 85 -8.10 18.68 11.31
N VAL A 86 -9.39 18.95 11.25
CA VAL A 86 -10.35 18.61 12.31
C VAL A 86 -11.37 17.66 11.70
N PRO A 87 -11.27 16.35 11.94
CA PRO A 87 -12.24 15.41 11.42
C PRO A 87 -13.58 15.60 12.14
N TYR A 88 -14.69 15.61 11.38
CA TYR A 88 -16.03 15.68 11.97
C TYR A 88 -16.55 14.31 12.44
N SER A 89 -16.06 13.24 11.83
CA SER A 89 -16.42 11.85 12.14
C SER A 89 -15.23 10.92 11.87
N GLY A 90 -15.35 9.64 12.24
CA GLY A 90 -14.32 8.64 11.93
C GLY A 90 -14.12 8.41 10.43
N LYS A 91 -15.21 8.50 9.64
CA LYS A 91 -15.15 8.39 8.18
C LYS A 91 -14.43 9.57 7.54
N ASP A 92 -14.68 10.78 8.05
CA ASP A 92 -13.94 11.97 7.65
C ASP A 92 -12.46 11.85 8.04
N ASP A 93 -12.14 11.42 9.27
CA ASP A 93 -10.75 11.18 9.69
C ASP A 93 -10.03 10.20 8.76
N PHE A 94 -10.69 9.10 8.38
CA PHE A 94 -10.14 8.12 7.45
C PHE A 94 -9.90 8.73 6.05
N ARG A 95 -10.90 9.43 5.50
CA ARG A 95 -10.82 10.07 4.18
C ARG A 95 -9.73 11.14 4.15
N GLN A 96 -9.66 11.99 5.17
CA GLN A 96 -8.67 13.04 5.31
C GLN A 96 -7.26 12.44 5.49
N CYS A 97 -7.13 11.39 6.32
CA CYS A 97 -5.88 10.65 6.50
C CYS A 97 -5.37 10.09 5.16
N ARG A 98 -6.25 9.43 4.38
CA ARG A 98 -5.97 8.94 3.02
C ARG A 98 -5.55 10.08 2.08
N GLY A 99 -6.33 11.15 2.06
CA GLY A 99 -6.07 12.32 1.22
C GLY A 99 -4.70 12.95 1.48
N HIS A 100 -4.25 12.96 2.74
CA HIS A 100 -2.97 13.54 3.15
C HIS A 100 -1.81 12.54 3.27
N ARG A 101 -1.97 11.26 2.89
CA ARG A 101 -0.92 10.23 3.04
C ARG A 101 0.42 10.59 2.41
N GLY A 102 0.41 11.34 1.31
CA GLY A 102 1.61 11.78 0.60
C GLY A 102 2.21 13.12 1.03
N ASP A 103 1.63 13.77 2.05
CA ASP A 103 2.02 15.12 2.48
C ASP A 103 3.05 15.09 3.63
N ALA A 104 4.26 15.58 3.34
CA ALA A 104 5.36 15.66 4.31
C ALA A 104 5.09 16.62 5.49
N ARG A 105 4.07 17.47 5.39
CA ARG A 105 3.63 18.35 6.48
C ARG A 105 2.80 17.59 7.51
N THR A 106 2.03 16.59 7.07
CA THR A 106 1.13 15.76 7.88
C THR A 106 1.87 14.57 8.51
N TRP A 107 2.86 14.00 7.84
CA TRP A 107 3.59 12.84 8.33
C TRP A 107 5.01 13.23 8.70
N ARG A 108 5.37 13.11 9.99
CA ARG A 108 6.72 13.43 10.47
C ARG A 108 7.47 12.19 10.92
N PRO A 109 8.79 12.11 10.70
CA PRO A 109 9.61 10.99 11.18
C PRO A 109 9.43 10.75 12.68
N ASN A 110 9.18 9.50 13.04
CA ASN A 110 9.05 9.07 14.44
C ASN A 110 10.33 8.40 14.95
N LYS A 111 10.28 7.83 16.16
CA LYS A 111 11.42 7.12 16.78
C LYS A 111 12.06 6.08 15.85
N ASN A 112 11.26 5.28 15.14
CA ASN A 112 11.76 4.21 14.27
C ASN A 112 12.55 4.75 13.07
N ALA A 113 12.17 5.91 12.53
CA ALA A 113 12.92 6.57 11.46
C ALA A 113 14.33 7.00 11.89
N PHE A 114 14.53 7.30 13.17
CA PHE A 114 15.84 7.65 13.70
C PHE A 114 16.66 6.42 14.11
N GLU A 115 16.01 5.35 14.57
CA GLU A 115 16.68 4.10 14.95
C GLU A 115 17.09 3.26 13.73
N ILE A 116 16.38 3.39 12.61
CA ILE A 116 16.66 2.65 11.37
C ILE A 116 16.81 3.65 10.21
N PRO A 117 17.86 4.51 10.25
CA PRO A 117 18.00 5.61 9.30
C PRO A 117 18.17 5.14 7.86
N GLY A 118 18.71 3.93 7.64
CA GLY A 118 18.93 3.36 6.31
C GLY A 118 17.65 3.19 5.48
N VAL A 119 16.50 2.92 6.12
CA VAL A 119 15.20 2.89 5.43
C VAL A 119 14.83 4.29 4.94
N MET A 120 14.98 5.30 5.79
CA MET A 120 14.64 6.68 5.41
C MET A 120 15.62 7.29 4.41
N GLU A 121 16.90 6.90 4.44
CA GLU A 121 17.88 7.26 3.41
C GLU A 121 17.50 6.69 2.05
N PHE A 122 17.11 5.41 2.00
CA PHE A 122 16.58 4.78 0.80
C PHE A 122 15.32 5.49 0.30
N VAL A 123 14.35 5.77 1.18
CA VAL A 123 13.11 6.48 0.83
C VAL A 123 13.41 7.84 0.17
N ARG A 124 14.39 8.58 0.68
CA ARG A 124 14.82 9.87 0.12
C ARG A 124 15.55 9.75 -1.21
N SER A 125 16.16 8.61 -1.53
CA SER A 125 16.86 8.41 -2.81
C SER A 125 15.92 8.04 -3.96
N LEU A 126 14.65 7.72 -3.67
CA LEU A 126 13.69 7.30 -4.68
C LEU A 126 13.34 8.42 -5.66
N PRO A 127 13.33 8.15 -6.97
CA PRO A 127 13.07 9.18 -7.98
C PRO A 127 11.57 9.45 -8.19
N PHE A 128 10.70 8.88 -7.36
CA PHE A 128 9.25 8.84 -7.60
C PHE A 128 8.52 10.09 -7.13
N PHE A 129 8.94 10.64 -6.00
CA PHE A 129 8.12 11.56 -5.22
C PHE A 129 8.59 13.01 -5.34
N ALA A 130 7.63 13.93 -5.47
CA ALA A 130 7.83 15.36 -5.22
C ALA A 130 7.80 15.64 -3.70
N SER A 131 6.97 14.89 -2.95
CA SER A 131 6.96 14.87 -1.49
C SER A 131 6.71 13.45 -0.99
N THR A 132 7.40 13.06 0.08
CA THR A 132 7.16 11.79 0.76
C THR A 132 6.32 12.03 2.00
N GLY A 133 5.31 11.18 2.23
CA GLY A 133 4.51 11.22 3.45
C GLY A 133 4.73 9.97 4.30
N LYS A 134 3.70 9.14 4.44
CA LYS A 134 3.73 7.96 5.30
C LYS A 134 4.69 6.89 4.76
N CYS A 135 5.44 6.26 5.66
CA CYS A 135 6.29 5.11 5.34
C CYS A 135 6.09 4.02 6.39
N ALA A 136 5.87 2.79 5.94
CA ALA A 136 5.64 1.65 6.83
C ALA A 136 6.28 0.37 6.28
N LEU A 137 6.99 -0.35 7.15
CA LEU A 137 7.47 -1.71 6.89
C LEU A 137 6.43 -2.69 7.44
N ILE A 138 5.78 -3.43 6.57
CA ILE A 138 4.66 -4.31 6.86
C ILE A 138 5.16 -5.74 6.93
N PHE A 139 4.87 -6.44 8.02
CA PHE A 139 5.22 -7.83 8.28
C PHE A 139 3.97 -8.69 8.33
N ASN A 140 4.03 -9.83 7.65
CA ASN A 140 3.02 -10.87 7.75
C ASN A 140 3.64 -12.09 8.42
N LYS A 141 2.88 -12.84 9.21
CA LYS A 141 3.41 -14.10 9.77
C LYS A 141 3.53 -15.13 8.66
N ILE A 142 4.50 -16.01 8.80
CA ILE A 142 4.69 -17.14 7.90
C ILE A 142 3.47 -18.06 8.02
N GLY A 143 2.93 -18.51 6.89
CA GLY A 143 1.74 -19.35 6.82
C GLY A 143 0.41 -18.60 6.94
N ASP A 144 0.39 -17.31 7.29
CA ASP A 144 -0.86 -16.54 7.33
C ASP A 144 -1.37 -16.28 5.91
N GLU A 145 -2.64 -16.61 5.70
CA GLU A 145 -3.42 -16.11 4.57
C GLU A 145 -4.00 -14.76 5.00
N GLY A 146 -3.58 -13.68 4.35
CA GLY A 146 -4.20 -12.37 4.62
C GLY A 146 -5.67 -12.37 4.17
N VAL A 147 -6.39 -11.31 4.49
CA VAL A 147 -7.74 -11.08 3.94
C VAL A 147 -7.63 -10.31 2.63
N GLU A 148 -8.25 -10.81 1.57
CA GLU A 148 -8.32 -10.12 0.28
C GLU A 148 -9.27 -8.93 0.40
N HIS A 149 -8.79 -7.73 0.09
CA HIS A 149 -9.53 -6.49 0.31
C HIS A 149 -9.16 -5.43 -0.73
N ALA A 150 -9.99 -4.40 -0.81
CA ALA A 150 -9.63 -3.10 -1.37
C ALA A 150 -9.37 -2.13 -0.21
N ASP A 151 -8.45 -1.19 -0.40
CA ASP A 151 -7.99 -0.31 0.68
C ASP A 151 -9.02 0.76 1.07
N HIS A 152 -9.89 1.13 0.13
CA HIS A 152 -11.00 2.08 0.28
C HIS A 152 -11.90 2.08 -0.96
N GLU A 153 -13.06 2.75 -0.82
CA GLU A 153 -14.04 2.97 -1.89
C GLU A 153 -14.13 4.46 -2.30
N LEU A 154 -13.12 5.27 -1.95
CA LEU A 154 -13.09 6.71 -2.26
C LEU A 154 -12.86 6.95 -3.74
N ASP A 155 -13.96 7.03 -4.50
CA ASP A 155 -13.97 7.30 -5.93
C ASP A 155 -13.13 8.53 -6.34
N ASP A 156 -13.04 9.56 -5.52
CA ASP A 156 -12.34 10.82 -5.80
C ASP A 156 -10.86 10.83 -5.38
N LEU A 157 -10.29 9.65 -5.17
CA LEU A 157 -8.89 9.49 -4.77
C LEU A 157 -8.21 8.40 -5.60
N VAL A 158 -6.99 8.65 -6.05
CA VAL A 158 -6.02 7.65 -6.48
C VAL A 158 -4.84 7.72 -5.53
N SER A 159 -4.55 6.58 -4.87
CA SER A 159 -3.45 6.49 -3.93
C SER A 159 -2.10 6.54 -4.65
N GLU A 160 -1.26 7.49 -4.22
CA GLU A 160 0.09 7.68 -4.73
C GLU A 160 1.09 7.04 -3.73
N PHE A 161 1.59 5.84 -4.05
CA PHE A 161 2.53 5.11 -3.19
C PHE A 161 3.44 4.19 -4.00
N VAL A 162 4.55 3.73 -3.42
CA VAL A 162 5.27 2.57 -3.96
C VAL A 162 5.28 1.44 -2.96
N TRP A 163 5.03 0.24 -3.46
CA TRP A 163 5.21 -1.00 -2.74
C TRP A 163 6.56 -1.61 -3.11
N ILE A 164 7.30 -2.07 -2.11
CA ILE A 164 8.64 -2.60 -2.27
C ILE A 164 8.78 -3.90 -1.51
N ARG A 165 9.27 -4.94 -2.17
CA ARG A 165 9.72 -6.18 -1.56
C ARG A 165 11.21 -6.32 -1.80
N THR A 166 11.99 -6.48 -0.73
CA THR A 166 13.43 -6.72 -0.85
C THR A 166 13.71 -8.17 -1.23
N LYS A 167 14.93 -8.48 -1.67
CA LYS A 167 15.28 -9.81 -2.20
C LYS A 167 15.22 -10.92 -1.15
N SER A 168 15.45 -10.61 0.13
CA SER A 168 15.35 -11.59 1.22
C SER A 168 13.92 -11.85 1.69
N SER A 169 12.94 -11.10 1.20
CA SER A 169 11.54 -11.38 1.53
C SER A 169 10.91 -12.40 0.60
N ASN A 170 10.24 -13.37 1.20
CA ASN A 170 9.46 -14.38 0.50
C ASN A 170 8.03 -13.93 0.16
N LYS A 171 7.63 -12.70 0.50
CA LYS A 171 6.24 -12.22 0.38
C LYS A 171 5.68 -12.43 -1.03
N GLN A 172 4.65 -13.28 -1.13
CA GLN A 172 3.93 -13.57 -2.36
C GLN A 172 2.70 -12.66 -2.46
N PHE A 173 2.91 -11.46 -2.98
CA PHE A 173 1.86 -10.47 -3.18
C PHE A 173 1.15 -10.66 -4.52
N TYR A 174 -0.16 -10.48 -4.55
CA TYR A 174 -0.96 -10.47 -5.76
C TYR A 174 -1.99 -9.34 -5.75
N VAL A 175 -2.38 -8.94 -6.96
CA VAL A 175 -3.52 -8.05 -7.23
C VAL A 175 -4.50 -8.83 -8.11
N VAL A 176 -5.79 -8.74 -7.80
CA VAL A 176 -6.86 -9.36 -8.58
C VAL A 176 -7.17 -8.46 -9.77
N ASP A 177 -7.11 -9.03 -10.97
CA ASP A 177 -7.56 -8.35 -12.18
C ASP A 177 -9.09 -8.31 -12.19
N ASN A 178 -9.67 -7.12 -12.16
CA ASN A 178 -11.12 -6.93 -12.15
C ASN A 178 -11.82 -7.34 -13.46
N GLN A 179 -11.09 -7.46 -14.58
CA GLN A 179 -11.67 -7.92 -15.86
C GLN A 179 -11.77 -9.44 -15.92
N THR A 180 -10.74 -10.14 -15.46
CA THR A 180 -10.65 -11.61 -15.55
C THR A 180 -11.06 -12.32 -14.26
N GLY A 181 -10.97 -11.63 -13.12
CA GLY A 181 -11.13 -12.20 -11.79
C GLY A 181 -9.91 -12.99 -11.29
N GLU A 182 -8.82 -13.03 -12.07
CA GLU A 182 -7.64 -13.84 -11.75
C GLU A 182 -6.65 -13.13 -10.82
N LYS A 183 -5.93 -13.90 -9.99
CA LYS A 183 -4.85 -13.39 -9.13
C LYS A 183 -3.57 -13.22 -9.94
N CYS A 184 -3.13 -11.97 -10.12
CA CYS A 184 -1.87 -11.66 -10.78
C CYS A 184 -0.77 -11.47 -9.73
N PHE A 185 0.14 -12.43 -9.64
CA PHE A 185 1.25 -12.41 -8.68
C PHE A 185 2.40 -11.52 -9.15
N VAL A 186 2.95 -10.74 -8.21
CA VAL A 186 4.23 -10.04 -8.44
C VAL A 186 5.36 -11.08 -8.49
N PRO A 187 6.26 -11.06 -9.49
CA PRO A 187 7.27 -12.10 -9.67
C PRO A 187 8.08 -12.32 -8.40
N SER A 188 8.23 -13.56 -7.95
CA SER A 188 8.81 -13.92 -6.63
C SER A 188 10.33 -13.76 -6.54
N SER A 189 11.04 -13.65 -7.66
CA SER A 189 12.51 -13.59 -7.68
C SER A 189 13.03 -12.16 -7.45
N GLY A 190 13.95 -12.02 -6.48
CA GLY A 190 14.66 -10.76 -6.25
C GLY A 190 13.79 -9.62 -5.70
N ALA A 191 14.41 -8.43 -5.63
CA ALA A 191 13.73 -7.23 -5.18
C ALA A 191 12.72 -6.74 -6.24
N ARG A 192 11.59 -6.20 -5.77
CA ARG A 192 10.53 -5.67 -6.61
C ARG A 192 10.05 -4.34 -6.07
N VAL A 193 9.84 -3.40 -6.98
CA VAL A 193 9.25 -2.09 -6.72
C VAL A 193 8.07 -1.94 -7.67
N GLY A 194 6.90 -1.60 -7.16
CA GLY A 194 5.73 -1.45 -8.00
C GLY A 194 4.69 -0.50 -7.45
N TRP A 195 3.76 -0.15 -8.32
CA TRP A 195 2.53 0.57 -7.98
C TRP A 195 1.34 -0.24 -8.50
N PHE A 196 0.24 -0.21 -7.76
CA PHE A 196 -1.05 -0.72 -8.19
C PHE A 196 -2.13 0.20 -7.63
N ASP A 197 -3.30 0.19 -8.25
CA ASP A 197 -4.46 0.91 -7.73
C ASP A 197 -5.04 0.15 -6.54
N ASP A 198 -5.08 0.76 -5.35
CA ASP A 198 -5.50 0.11 -4.12
C ASP A 198 -7.03 -0.03 -3.97
N HIS A 199 -7.81 0.42 -4.97
CA HIS A 199 -9.21 0.00 -5.19
C HIS A 199 -9.33 -1.43 -5.72
N LEU A 200 -8.28 -1.96 -6.34
CA LEU A 200 -8.28 -3.34 -6.80
C LEU A 200 -8.13 -4.25 -5.60
N ARG A 201 -8.86 -5.37 -5.61
CA ARG A 201 -8.70 -6.39 -4.58
C ARG A 201 -7.27 -6.92 -4.61
N HIS A 202 -6.61 -6.97 -3.48
CA HIS A 202 -5.23 -7.40 -3.39
C HIS A 202 -4.93 -8.03 -2.04
N ASN A 203 -3.87 -8.85 -1.99
CA ASN A 203 -3.49 -9.58 -0.78
C ASN A 203 -2.12 -10.28 -0.93
N ILE A 204 -1.77 -11.09 0.06
CA ILE A 204 -0.73 -12.10 -0.01
C ILE A 204 -1.27 -13.52 -0.07
N SER A 205 -0.48 -14.41 -0.67
CA SER A 205 -0.62 -15.86 -0.46
C SER A 205 0.26 -16.32 0.71
N PRO A 206 -0.18 -17.36 1.45
CA PRO A 206 0.65 -17.98 2.48
C PRO A 206 2.00 -18.42 1.93
N VAL A 207 3.05 -18.14 2.69
CA VAL A 207 4.40 -18.60 2.38
C VAL A 207 4.86 -19.58 3.44
N THR A 208 5.53 -20.65 3.02
CA THR A 208 6.22 -21.55 3.94
C THR A 208 7.57 -20.95 4.33
N ALA A 209 8.01 -21.20 5.56
CA ALA A 209 9.39 -20.88 5.95
C ALA A 209 10.34 -21.66 5.03
N ASN A 210 11.27 -20.95 4.38
CA ASN A 210 12.36 -21.62 3.68
C ASN A 210 13.49 -21.94 4.67
N GLU A 211 14.36 -22.90 4.31
CA GLU A 211 15.51 -23.30 5.13
C GLU A 211 16.50 -22.15 5.38
N GLU A 212 16.44 -21.09 4.56
CA GLU A 212 17.30 -19.90 4.61
C GLU A 212 16.79 -18.82 5.58
N GLY A 213 15.64 -19.02 6.23
CA GLY A 213 15.09 -18.10 7.23
C GLY A 213 14.53 -16.79 6.64
N GLY A 214 14.13 -16.78 5.38
CA GLY A 214 13.46 -15.63 4.74
C GLY A 214 12.07 -15.39 5.33
N GLY A 215 11.77 -14.14 5.65
CA GLY A 215 10.48 -13.73 6.23
C GLY A 215 9.53 -13.11 5.21
N CYS A 216 8.36 -12.70 5.68
CA CYS A 216 7.29 -12.12 4.85
C CYS A 216 7.13 -10.64 5.19
N TRP A 217 7.68 -9.74 4.37
CA TRP A 217 7.58 -8.31 4.58
C TRP A 217 7.55 -7.52 3.28
N SER A 218 7.12 -6.28 3.37
CA SER A 218 7.21 -5.28 2.30
C SER A 218 7.24 -3.89 2.90
N LEU A 219 7.85 -2.95 2.20
CA LEU A 219 7.80 -1.53 2.52
C LEU A 219 6.72 -0.86 1.66
N ARG A 220 5.81 -0.09 2.28
CA ARG A 220 4.91 0.85 1.60
C ARG A 220 5.39 2.26 1.88
N ILE A 221 5.50 3.06 0.83
CA ILE A 221 5.92 4.45 0.90
C ILE A 221 4.86 5.27 0.18
N ASP A 222 4.04 5.99 0.92
CA ASP A 222 3.07 6.93 0.38
C ASP A 222 3.76 8.29 0.13
N GLY A 223 3.37 8.97 -0.94
CA GLY A 223 3.99 10.23 -1.36
C GLY A 223 3.20 10.89 -2.48
N ARG A 224 3.47 12.16 -2.77
CA ARG A 224 3.01 12.78 -4.02
C ARG A 224 3.99 12.43 -5.11
N PHE A 225 3.56 11.72 -6.14
CA PHE A 225 4.40 11.46 -7.29
C PHE A 225 4.74 12.76 -8.01
N ASN A 226 5.95 12.82 -8.56
CA ASN A 226 6.28 13.88 -9.50
C ASN A 226 5.56 13.65 -10.84
N GLU A 227 5.56 14.69 -11.68
CA GLU A 227 4.86 14.71 -12.97
C GLU A 227 5.22 13.51 -13.86
N LYS A 228 6.51 13.12 -13.89
CA LYS A 228 6.98 11.99 -14.68
C LYS A 228 6.28 10.69 -14.28
N PHE A 229 6.19 10.40 -12.98
CA PHE A 229 5.60 9.15 -12.50
C PHE A 229 4.08 9.15 -12.55
N ARG A 230 3.43 10.31 -12.31
CA ARG A 230 2.00 10.46 -12.57
C ARG A 230 1.66 10.15 -14.01
N LYS A 231 2.42 10.65 -14.98
CA LYS A 231 2.22 10.35 -16.42
C LYS A 231 2.42 8.87 -16.74
N ILE A 232 3.38 8.19 -16.09
CA ILE A 232 3.56 6.73 -16.25
C ILE A 232 2.31 6.00 -15.77
N ILE A 233 1.79 6.35 -14.60
CA ILE A 233 0.59 5.74 -14.01
C ILE A 233 -0.65 6.07 -14.84
N GLU A 234 -0.83 7.32 -15.24
CA GLU A 234 -1.94 7.72 -16.13
C GLU A 234 -1.92 6.95 -17.44
N THR A 235 -0.75 6.61 -17.99
CA THR A 235 -0.64 5.89 -19.26
C THR A 235 -0.82 4.38 -19.09
N LYS A 236 -0.06 3.80 -18.16
CA LYS A 236 0.12 2.34 -18.01
C LYS A 236 -0.69 1.72 -16.87
N GLY A 237 -1.22 2.54 -15.97
CA GLY A 237 -1.95 2.08 -14.80
C GLY A 237 -3.20 1.31 -15.18
N PHE A 238 -3.40 0.19 -14.50
CA PHE A 238 -4.67 -0.50 -14.48
C PHE A 238 -5.45 0.04 -13.28
N PHE A 239 -6.64 0.54 -13.53
CA PHE A 239 -7.45 1.21 -12.52
C PHE A 239 -8.73 0.42 -12.29
N GLY A 240 -9.25 0.49 -11.06
CA GLY A 240 -10.59 0.03 -10.72
C GLY A 240 -11.68 0.80 -11.46
N ALA A 241 -12.91 0.31 -11.33
CA ALA A 241 -14.07 1.02 -11.85
C ALA A 241 -14.57 2.00 -10.78
N GLN A 242 -14.56 3.28 -11.12
CA GLN A 242 -15.20 4.32 -10.33
C GLN A 242 -16.71 4.27 -10.54
N GLN A 243 -17.51 4.46 -9.49
CA GLN A 243 -18.97 4.33 -9.59
C GLN A 243 -19.63 5.60 -10.14
N VAL A 244 -18.99 6.76 -10.02
CA VAL A 244 -19.59 8.07 -10.36
C VAL A 244 -18.59 9.01 -11.05
N PRO A 245 -19.01 9.81 -12.06
CA PRO A 245 -18.18 10.87 -12.60
C PRO A 245 -17.82 11.90 -11.52
N GLN A 246 -16.57 12.33 -11.48
CA GLN A 246 -16.10 13.38 -10.57
C GLN A 246 -15.85 14.69 -11.30
N GLU A 247 -16.00 15.80 -10.59
CA GLU A 247 -15.66 17.12 -11.12
C GLU A 247 -14.20 17.15 -11.57
N GLY A 248 -13.98 17.49 -12.85
CA GLY A 248 -12.63 17.55 -13.44
C GLY A 248 -12.09 16.22 -13.99
N ASP A 249 -12.82 15.12 -13.88
CA ASP A 249 -12.37 13.82 -14.43
C ASP A 249 -12.53 13.71 -15.96
N GLU A 250 -13.32 14.60 -16.57
CA GLU A 250 -13.68 14.62 -17.99
C GLU A 250 -14.24 13.27 -18.50
N GLY A 251 -14.88 12.49 -17.63
CA GLY A 251 -15.37 11.14 -17.94
C GLY A 251 -14.27 10.09 -18.07
N ARG A 252 -13.05 10.36 -17.57
CA ARG A 252 -11.90 9.43 -17.63
C ARG A 252 -11.78 8.52 -16.41
N GLY A 253 -12.75 8.55 -15.50
CA GLY A 253 -12.74 7.76 -14.26
C GLY A 253 -11.53 8.07 -13.38
N LEU A 254 -10.96 7.06 -12.72
CA LEU A 254 -9.77 7.21 -11.86
C LEU A 254 -8.55 7.82 -12.58
N ARG A 255 -8.44 7.71 -13.90
CA ARG A 255 -7.39 8.42 -14.65
C ARG A 255 -7.60 9.94 -14.62
N GLY A 256 -8.85 10.38 -14.75
CA GLY A 256 -9.22 11.79 -14.62
C GLY A 256 -8.98 12.29 -13.19
N VAL A 257 -9.31 11.48 -12.19
CA VAL A 257 -9.04 11.77 -10.77
C VAL A 257 -7.54 11.96 -10.51
N LEU A 258 -6.68 11.05 -11.00
CA LEU A 258 -5.22 11.18 -10.90
C LEU A 258 -4.71 12.47 -11.57
N ALA A 259 -5.28 12.86 -12.72
CA ALA A 259 -4.91 14.07 -13.41
C ALA A 259 -5.34 15.33 -12.63
N ALA A 260 -6.53 15.33 -12.03
CA ALA A 260 -7.04 16.42 -11.19
C ALA A 260 -6.28 16.56 -9.86
N GLN A 261 -5.69 15.47 -9.35
CA GLN A 261 -4.92 15.40 -8.12
C GLN A 261 -3.55 16.11 -8.15
N GLN A 262 -3.28 16.93 -9.16
CA GLN A 262 -1.99 17.60 -9.30
C GLN A 262 -1.61 18.39 -8.04
N ASP A 263 -2.59 19.11 -7.48
CA ASP A 263 -2.46 19.94 -6.26
C ASP A 263 -3.02 19.24 -5.01
N GLY A 264 -3.22 17.91 -5.08
CA GLY A 264 -3.87 17.10 -4.05
C GLY A 264 -5.31 16.72 -4.41
N PRO A 265 -5.93 15.77 -3.68
CA PRO A 265 -7.31 15.36 -3.87
C PRO A 265 -8.28 16.53 -3.82
N THR A 266 -9.21 16.57 -4.78
CA THR A 266 -10.17 17.67 -4.95
C THR A 266 -10.97 17.94 -3.68
N PHE A 267 -11.33 16.89 -2.93
CA PHE A 267 -12.07 17.04 -1.69
C PHE A 267 -11.31 17.78 -0.58
N LEU A 268 -9.96 17.78 -0.61
CA LEU A 268 -9.16 18.57 0.33
C LEU A 268 -9.14 20.06 -0.02
N GLN A 269 -9.61 20.43 -1.21
CA GLN A 269 -9.65 21.81 -1.68
C GLN A 269 -11.00 22.49 -1.37
N ARG A 270 -11.98 21.73 -0.91
CA ARG A 270 -13.31 22.21 -0.51
C ARG A 270 -13.33 22.47 0.99
N GLU A 271 -14.22 23.34 1.46
CA GLU A 271 -14.50 23.40 2.90
C GLU A 271 -15.02 22.03 3.35
N ASN A 272 -14.56 21.52 4.50
CA ASN A 272 -15.04 20.24 5.01
C ASN A 272 -16.56 20.32 5.19
N GLU A 273 -17.31 19.61 4.35
CA GLU A 273 -18.75 19.49 4.47
C GLU A 273 -19.06 18.56 5.66
N TYR A 274 -19.96 19.00 6.54
CA TYR A 274 -20.45 18.14 7.62
C TYR A 274 -21.31 17.02 7.00
N ILE A 275 -20.77 15.81 6.98
CA ILE A 275 -21.53 14.60 6.63
C ILE A 275 -22.17 14.12 7.93
N SER A 276 -23.49 14.27 8.04
CA SER A 276 -24.22 13.80 9.23
C SER A 276 -24.17 12.28 9.34
N ASP A 277 -23.96 11.77 10.54
CA ASP A 277 -23.94 10.32 10.84
C ASP A 277 -25.31 9.63 10.59
N GLU A 278 -26.37 10.39 10.24
CA GLU A 278 -27.74 9.90 10.08
C GLU A 278 -28.02 9.10 8.78
N GLU A 279 -27.08 9.01 7.84
CA GLU A 279 -27.23 8.16 6.63
C GLU A 279 -26.76 6.69 6.84
N GLU A 280 -26.39 6.29 8.06
CA GLU A 280 -25.87 4.95 8.38
C GLU A 280 -26.94 3.89 8.77
N GLU A 281 -28.22 4.07 8.45
CA GLU A 281 -29.18 2.96 8.46
C GLU A 281 -29.17 2.23 7.10
N TYR A 282 -28.11 1.47 6.80
CA TYR A 282 -28.18 0.45 5.76
C TYR A 282 -27.49 -0.86 6.14
N SER A 283 -28.36 -1.84 6.41
CA SER A 283 -28.25 -3.29 6.16
C SER A 283 -27.29 -4.10 7.03
N SER A 284 -27.65 -4.25 8.31
CA SER A 284 -27.43 -5.49 9.06
C SER A 284 -28.75 -6.28 9.20
N GLU A 285 -29.37 -6.62 8.07
CA GLU A 285 -30.46 -7.61 7.94
C GLU A 285 -30.09 -8.43 6.68
N GLU A 286 -29.93 -9.75 6.64
CA GLU A 286 -30.45 -10.85 7.45
C GLU A 286 -29.40 -11.99 7.52
N GLU A 287 -29.04 -12.43 8.73
CA GLU A 287 -28.68 -13.85 8.97
C GLU A 287 -29.35 -14.31 10.27
N THR A 288 -30.68 -14.36 10.23
CA THR A 288 -31.45 -15.27 11.07
C THR A 288 -32.58 -15.87 10.23
N ASN A 289 -32.39 -17.09 9.73
CA ASN A 289 -33.37 -18.20 9.74
C ASN A 289 -33.07 -19.28 8.69
N ASN A 290 -32.34 -20.35 9.09
CA ASN A 290 -32.76 -21.77 9.08
C ASN A 290 -31.56 -22.73 9.08
#